data_AF-A0A956CL73-F1
#
_entry.id   AF-A0A956CL73-F1
#
_cell.length_a   1.000
_cell.length_b   1.000
_cell.length_c   1.000
_cell.angle_alpha   90.00
_cell.angle_beta   90.00
_cell.angle_gamma   90.00
#
_symmetry.space_group_name_H-M   'P 1'
#
loop_
_entity.id
_entity.type
_entity.pdbx_description
1 polymer ?
#
loop_
_entity_poly.entity_id
_entity_poly.type
_entity_poly.pdbx_seq_one_letter_code
_entity_poly.pdbx_strand_id
1 'polypeptide(L)'
;DSPSPRAELARWVRQAEAEANGTGPLARIVQMLLRKLPTDDGFRLVHHFEHDLRFACGIELSIARAVRATEDLEAHAAESAVDKLISLVTAQSAPLPLPWEQIQGDVFPRLVPSTFVDELARRSEQTRSILVSPFPNDLRLAFVLRRGDRARFIRTDELGTWGVRHVELLEAAVANLAAASTKASFSEVMTTDGPLVVARSGDGLDAARLLLPGLHAVLSNHLGGDIAVAVPHRDALYAVDASNTPLVHQLRRKAEDDARRAPHRITTDLFRVGKSRLEPLAIRAS
;
A
#
# COMPACT_ATOMS: atom_id res chain seq x y z
N ASP A 1 -12.09 0.32 33.78
CA ASP A 1 -11.49 -1.02 33.76
C ASP A 1 -11.01 -1.38 32.37
N SER A 2 -9.71 -1.27 32.14
CA SER A 2 -9.09 -1.81 30.93
C SER A 2 -8.98 -3.34 31.09
N PRO A 3 -9.35 -4.14 30.07
CA PRO A 3 -9.23 -5.58 30.15
C PRO A 3 -7.77 -5.99 30.42
N SER A 4 -7.57 -7.04 31.21
CA SER A 4 -6.22 -7.51 31.52
C SER A 4 -5.48 -7.94 30.24
N PRO A 5 -4.15 -7.75 30.15
CA PRO A 5 -3.37 -8.17 28.97
C PRO A 5 -3.55 -9.65 28.59
N ARG A 6 -3.83 -10.53 29.57
CA ARG A 6 -4.15 -11.95 29.32
C ARG A 6 -5.50 -12.15 28.65
N ALA A 7 -6.51 -11.38 29.04
CA ALA A 7 -7.84 -11.44 28.42
C ALA A 7 -7.80 -10.93 26.98
N GLU A 8 -7.03 -9.88 26.72
CA GLU A 8 -6.80 -9.37 25.36
C GLU A 8 -6.06 -10.37 24.49
N LEU A 9 -4.98 -11.00 25.00
CA LEU A 9 -4.25 -12.03 24.29
C LEU A 9 -5.15 -13.25 23.98
N ALA A 10 -5.94 -13.71 24.94
CA ALA A 10 -6.85 -14.85 24.73
C ALA A 10 -7.93 -14.54 23.68
N ARG A 11 -8.42 -13.30 23.63
CA ARG A 11 -9.35 -12.84 22.58
C ARG A 11 -8.66 -12.81 21.22
N TRP A 12 -7.43 -12.30 21.14
CA TRP A 12 -6.66 -12.26 19.91
C TRP A 12 -6.37 -13.66 19.35
N VAL A 13 -5.99 -14.60 20.22
CA VAL A 13 -5.77 -16.01 19.83
C VAL A 13 -7.05 -16.64 19.29
N ARG A 14 -8.18 -16.48 19.97
CA ARG A 14 -9.47 -17.02 19.49
C ARG A 14 -9.89 -16.43 18.15
N GLN A 15 -9.68 -15.14 17.94
CA GLN A 15 -9.96 -14.48 16.67
C GLN A 15 -9.07 -15.08 15.57
N ALA A 16 -7.77 -15.21 15.82
CA ALA A 16 -6.82 -15.79 14.86
C ALA A 16 -7.18 -17.24 14.51
N GLU A 17 -7.59 -18.06 15.48
CA GLU A 17 -8.08 -19.42 15.24
C GLU A 17 -9.36 -19.45 14.41
N ALA A 18 -10.32 -18.55 14.67
CA ALA A 18 -11.54 -18.44 13.88
C ALA A 18 -11.23 -18.04 12.42
N GLU A 19 -10.33 -17.08 12.21
CA GLU A 19 -9.89 -16.70 10.87
C GLU A 19 -9.19 -17.86 10.15
N ALA A 20 -8.30 -18.58 10.83
CA ALA A 20 -7.61 -19.74 10.28
C ALA A 20 -8.57 -20.87 9.87
N ASN A 21 -9.67 -21.04 10.62
CA ASN A 21 -10.72 -22.01 10.33
C ASN A 21 -11.77 -21.49 9.33
N GLY A 22 -11.61 -20.27 8.81
CA GLY A 22 -12.53 -19.66 7.85
C GLY A 22 -13.88 -19.23 8.45
N THR A 23 -14.01 -19.21 9.77
CA THR A 23 -15.23 -18.83 10.49
C THR A 23 -15.16 -17.42 11.09
N GLY A 24 -13.98 -16.80 11.05
CA GLY A 24 -13.75 -15.44 11.51
C GLY A 24 -14.47 -14.38 10.67
N PRO A 25 -14.69 -13.16 11.20
CA PRO A 25 -15.28 -12.04 10.48
C PRO A 25 -14.64 -11.73 9.13
N LEU A 26 -13.29 -11.70 9.04
CA LEU A 26 -12.58 -11.42 7.80
C LEU A 26 -12.86 -12.52 6.77
N ALA A 27 -12.67 -13.80 7.15
CA ALA A 27 -12.91 -14.93 6.28
C ALA A 27 -14.35 -14.98 5.76
N ARG A 28 -15.34 -14.70 6.61
CA ARG A 28 -16.77 -14.66 6.22
C ARG A 28 -17.03 -13.59 5.17
N ILE A 29 -16.54 -12.36 5.38
CA ILE A 29 -16.71 -11.26 4.41
C ILE A 29 -16.04 -11.60 3.08
N VAL A 30 -14.81 -12.13 3.11
CA VAL A 30 -14.10 -12.54 1.88
C VAL A 30 -14.87 -13.64 1.14
N GLN A 31 -15.34 -14.67 1.82
CA GLN A 31 -16.10 -15.75 1.20
C GLN A 31 -17.44 -15.28 0.62
N MET A 32 -18.15 -14.38 1.31
CA MET A 32 -19.40 -13.80 0.81
C MET A 32 -19.16 -12.94 -0.42
N LEU A 33 -18.10 -12.13 -0.40
CA LEU A 33 -17.70 -11.29 -1.53
C LEU A 33 -17.35 -12.15 -2.75
N LEU A 34 -16.46 -13.14 -2.60
CA LEU A 34 -16.02 -13.99 -3.71
C LEU A 34 -17.16 -14.81 -4.33
N ARG A 35 -18.18 -15.20 -3.53
CA ARG A 35 -19.37 -15.90 -4.05
C ARG A 35 -20.28 -15.02 -4.91
N LYS A 36 -20.33 -13.72 -4.62
CA LYS A 36 -21.22 -12.77 -5.29
C LYS A 36 -20.53 -11.98 -6.41
N LEU A 37 -19.19 -11.97 -6.45
CA LEU A 37 -18.44 -11.35 -7.55
C LEU A 37 -18.67 -12.11 -8.86
N PRO A 38 -18.64 -11.44 -10.03
CA PRO A 38 -18.75 -12.11 -11.32
C PRO A 38 -17.61 -13.12 -11.51
N THR A 39 -17.90 -14.24 -12.18
CA THR A 39 -16.94 -15.32 -12.41
C THR A 39 -15.94 -15.04 -13.55
N ASP A 40 -15.86 -13.80 -14.01
CA ASP A 40 -14.91 -13.34 -15.01
C ASP A 40 -13.47 -13.38 -14.48
N ASP A 41 -12.51 -13.75 -15.32
CA ASP A 41 -11.08 -13.83 -14.98
C ASP A 41 -10.53 -12.52 -14.38
N GLY A 42 -11.08 -11.36 -14.75
CA GLY A 42 -10.73 -10.06 -14.20
C GLY A 42 -11.01 -9.91 -12.71
N PHE A 43 -12.04 -10.57 -12.17
CA PHE A 43 -12.39 -10.53 -10.74
C PHE A 43 -11.81 -11.67 -9.93
N ARG A 44 -10.95 -12.49 -10.54
CA ARG A 44 -10.20 -13.49 -9.80
C ARG A 44 -9.31 -12.82 -8.75
N LEU A 45 -9.45 -13.23 -7.50
CA LEU A 45 -8.60 -12.78 -6.41
C LEU A 45 -7.17 -13.26 -6.67
N VAL A 46 -6.25 -12.32 -6.86
CA VAL A 46 -4.82 -12.61 -7.06
C VAL A 46 -4.01 -12.38 -5.79
N HIS A 47 -4.55 -11.60 -4.85
CA HIS A 47 -3.89 -11.30 -3.60
C HIS A 47 -4.88 -10.98 -2.48
N HIS A 48 -4.65 -11.52 -1.28
CA HIS A 48 -5.32 -11.14 -0.03
C HIS A 48 -4.29 -10.97 1.09
N PHE A 49 -4.30 -9.82 1.75
CA PHE A 49 -3.48 -9.57 2.94
C PHE A 49 -4.18 -8.65 3.92
N GLU A 50 -4.26 -9.10 5.16
CA GLU A 50 -5.07 -8.46 6.21
C GLU A 50 -6.47 -8.15 5.66
N HIS A 51 -6.78 -6.87 5.52
CA HIS A 51 -8.07 -6.38 5.06
C HIS A 51 -8.07 -5.94 3.60
N ASP A 52 -7.01 -6.20 2.85
CA ASP A 52 -6.89 -5.72 1.48
C ASP A 52 -6.88 -6.86 0.48
N LEU A 53 -7.70 -6.70 -0.55
CA LEU A 53 -7.90 -7.63 -1.64
C LEU A 53 -7.44 -6.98 -2.94
N ARG A 54 -6.81 -7.75 -3.82
CA ARG A 54 -6.50 -7.33 -5.19
C ARG A 54 -6.98 -8.35 -6.18
N PHE A 55 -7.64 -7.86 -7.22
CA PHE A 55 -8.19 -8.65 -8.30
C PHE A 55 -7.29 -8.60 -9.54
N ALA A 56 -7.44 -9.57 -10.44
CA ALA A 56 -6.61 -9.69 -11.64
C ALA A 56 -6.71 -8.45 -12.56
N CYS A 57 -7.86 -7.78 -12.59
CA CYS A 57 -8.08 -6.52 -13.30
C CYS A 57 -7.34 -5.31 -12.70
N GLY A 58 -6.60 -5.49 -11.59
CA GLY A 58 -5.83 -4.44 -10.93
C GLY A 58 -6.63 -3.56 -9.96
N ILE A 59 -7.91 -3.85 -9.75
CA ILE A 59 -8.70 -3.22 -8.67
C ILE A 59 -8.18 -3.73 -7.33
N GLU A 60 -7.93 -2.79 -6.43
CA GLU A 60 -7.68 -3.04 -5.01
C GLU A 60 -8.90 -2.63 -4.20
N LEU A 61 -9.27 -3.44 -3.21
CA LEU A 61 -10.42 -3.22 -2.34
C LEU A 61 -10.02 -3.46 -0.89
N SER A 62 -10.23 -2.46 -0.05
CA SER A 62 -10.15 -2.62 1.40
C SER A 62 -11.50 -3.09 1.95
N ILE A 63 -11.48 -4.14 2.76
CA ILE A 63 -12.64 -4.67 3.47
C ILE A 63 -12.59 -4.32 4.96
N ALA A 64 -11.63 -3.50 5.40
CA ALA A 64 -11.41 -3.16 6.81
C ALA A 64 -12.66 -2.54 7.45
N ARG A 65 -13.37 -1.67 6.72
CA ARG A 65 -14.61 -1.06 7.19
C ARG A 65 -15.74 -2.08 7.30
N ALA A 66 -15.84 -3.00 6.35
CA ALA A 66 -16.83 -4.06 6.38
C ALA A 66 -16.59 -5.03 7.54
N VAL A 67 -15.33 -5.43 7.77
CA VAL A 67 -14.96 -6.28 8.91
C VAL A 67 -15.31 -5.59 10.23
N ARG A 68 -14.86 -4.34 10.45
CA ARG A 68 -15.20 -3.59 11.68
C ARG A 68 -16.71 -3.40 11.88
N ALA A 69 -17.44 -3.14 10.80
CA ALA A 69 -18.90 -2.97 10.88
C ALA A 69 -19.63 -4.29 11.19
N THR A 70 -18.96 -5.45 11.08
CA THR A 70 -19.58 -6.78 11.20
C THR A 70 -18.96 -7.63 12.31
N GLU A 71 -18.00 -7.08 13.05
CA GLU A 71 -17.38 -7.72 14.22
C GLU A 71 -18.42 -8.08 15.29
N ASP A 72 -19.55 -7.34 15.38
CA ASP A 72 -20.58 -7.51 16.42
C ASP A 72 -22.05 -7.57 15.90
N LEU A 73 -22.29 -7.73 14.59
CA LEU A 73 -23.65 -7.61 14.01
C LEU A 73 -24.17 -8.88 13.30
N GLU A 74 -25.51 -8.98 13.20
CA GLU A 74 -26.26 -10.06 12.54
C GLU A 74 -25.90 -10.23 11.05
N ALA A 75 -26.18 -11.42 10.50
CA ALA A 75 -25.83 -11.80 9.12
C ALA A 75 -26.28 -10.78 8.05
N HIS A 76 -27.40 -10.09 8.26
CA HIS A 76 -27.94 -9.12 7.31
C HIS A 76 -27.07 -7.85 7.18
N ALA A 77 -26.41 -7.41 8.27
CA ALA A 77 -25.48 -6.27 8.21
C ALA A 77 -24.24 -6.61 7.37
N ALA A 78 -23.76 -7.85 7.47
CA ALA A 78 -22.65 -8.35 6.67
C ALA A 78 -23.02 -8.44 5.19
N GLU A 79 -24.24 -8.89 4.86
CA GLU A 79 -24.73 -8.91 3.49
C GLU A 79 -24.76 -7.52 2.87
N SER A 80 -25.33 -6.52 3.57
CA SER A 80 -25.38 -5.14 3.08
C SER A 80 -23.98 -4.53 2.90
N ALA A 81 -23.04 -4.82 3.81
CA ALA A 81 -21.65 -4.39 3.67
C ALA A 81 -20.99 -5.01 2.43
N VAL A 82 -21.21 -6.31 2.20
CA VAL A 82 -20.70 -7.02 1.02
C VAL A 82 -21.33 -6.49 -0.28
N ASP A 83 -22.63 -6.20 -0.30
CA ASP A 83 -23.30 -5.66 -1.49
C ASP A 83 -22.76 -4.28 -1.88
N LYS A 84 -22.39 -3.46 -0.90
CA LYS A 84 -21.69 -2.19 -1.14
C LYS A 84 -20.29 -2.45 -1.73
N LEU A 85 -19.53 -3.39 -1.18
CA LEU A 85 -18.20 -3.75 -1.69
C LEU A 85 -18.26 -4.28 -3.12
N ILE A 86 -19.25 -5.13 -3.44
CA ILE A 86 -19.49 -5.62 -4.80
C ILE A 86 -19.79 -4.45 -5.71
N SER A 87 -20.71 -3.57 -5.33
CA SER A 87 -21.04 -2.38 -6.13
C SER A 87 -19.79 -1.52 -6.42
N LEU A 88 -18.86 -1.40 -5.47
CA LEU A 88 -17.58 -0.72 -5.68
C LEU A 88 -16.70 -1.47 -6.68
N VAL A 89 -16.58 -2.79 -6.57
CA VAL A 89 -15.68 -3.59 -7.43
C VAL A 89 -16.25 -3.79 -8.84
N THR A 90 -17.55 -4.06 -8.95
CA THR A 90 -18.27 -4.40 -10.18
C THR A 90 -18.89 -3.22 -10.89
N ALA A 91 -18.79 -2.01 -10.34
CA ALA A 91 -18.92 -0.78 -11.13
C ALA A 91 -17.76 -0.70 -12.15
N GLN A 92 -17.75 -1.65 -13.09
CA GLN A 92 -16.85 -1.77 -14.23
C GLN A 92 -17.10 -0.65 -15.24
N SER A 93 -18.11 0.19 -15.04
CA SER A 93 -18.49 1.23 -15.98
C SER A 93 -19.33 2.27 -15.27
N ALA A 94 -18.68 3.25 -14.62
CA ALA A 94 -19.27 4.59 -14.56
C ALA A 94 -18.74 5.36 -15.79
N PRO A 95 -19.55 6.27 -16.37
CA PRO A 95 -19.37 6.79 -17.74
C PRO A 95 -18.05 7.54 -17.90
N LEU A 96 -17.69 7.86 -19.15
CA LEU A 96 -16.68 8.85 -19.60
C LEU A 96 -16.11 9.70 -18.46
N PRO A 97 -14.78 9.76 -18.30
CA PRO A 97 -14.19 10.02 -17.00
C PRO A 97 -14.66 11.35 -16.44
N LEU A 98 -14.92 11.35 -15.14
CA LEU A 98 -15.14 12.59 -14.40
C LEU A 98 -14.01 13.58 -14.75
N PRO A 99 -14.34 14.88 -14.87
CA PRO A 99 -13.36 15.91 -15.12
C PRO A 99 -12.19 15.82 -14.13
N TRP A 100 -10.98 16.17 -14.59
CA TRP A 100 -9.77 16.13 -13.78
C TRP A 100 -9.97 16.80 -12.41
N GLU A 101 -10.68 17.93 -12.39
CA GLU A 101 -10.92 18.73 -11.20
C GLU A 101 -11.64 17.94 -10.09
N GLN A 102 -12.44 16.94 -10.47
CA GLN A 102 -13.19 16.10 -9.54
C GLN A 102 -12.42 14.87 -9.06
N ILE A 103 -11.34 14.49 -9.75
CA ILE A 103 -10.56 13.28 -9.43
C ILE A 103 -9.16 13.61 -8.92
N GLN A 104 -8.65 14.82 -9.15
CA GLN A 104 -7.27 15.18 -8.83
C GLN A 104 -6.95 14.98 -7.35
N GLY A 105 -7.90 15.19 -6.43
CA GLY A 105 -7.73 14.96 -4.99
C GLY A 105 -7.70 13.49 -4.56
N ASP A 106 -8.05 12.58 -5.48
CA ASP A 106 -8.07 11.14 -5.26
C ASP A 106 -6.85 10.43 -5.87
N VAL A 107 -5.92 11.18 -6.49
CA VAL A 107 -4.73 10.61 -7.15
C VAL A 107 -3.60 10.48 -6.15
N PHE A 108 -3.02 9.28 -6.05
CA PHE A 108 -1.87 9.01 -5.19
C PHE A 108 -0.75 8.29 -5.96
N PRO A 109 0.52 8.56 -5.62
CA PRO A 109 1.64 7.85 -6.22
C PRO A 109 1.76 6.45 -5.61
N ARG A 110 2.27 5.51 -6.40
CA ARG A 110 2.47 4.12 -6.01
C ARG A 110 3.80 3.62 -6.55
N LEU A 111 4.69 3.19 -5.66
CA LEU A 111 5.88 2.44 -6.06
C LEU A 111 5.48 0.97 -6.32
N VAL A 112 5.90 0.45 -7.47
CA VAL A 112 5.71 -0.96 -7.86
C VAL A 112 6.99 -1.50 -8.49
N PRO A 113 7.30 -2.80 -8.39
CA PRO A 113 8.42 -3.38 -9.12
C PRO A 113 8.13 -3.41 -10.63
N SER A 114 9.16 -3.36 -11.48
CA SER A 114 9.00 -3.48 -12.94
C SER A 114 8.23 -4.75 -13.34
N THR A 115 8.49 -5.86 -12.65
CA THR A 115 7.83 -7.15 -12.90
C THR A 115 6.31 -7.10 -12.70
N PHE A 116 5.81 -6.25 -11.80
CA PHE A 116 4.37 -6.05 -11.61
C PHE A 116 3.72 -5.46 -12.86
N VAL A 117 4.38 -4.49 -13.50
CA VAL A 117 3.89 -3.87 -14.74
C VAL A 117 3.84 -4.91 -15.86
N ASP A 118 4.87 -5.74 -15.99
CA ASP A 118 4.94 -6.80 -16.99
C ASP A 118 3.85 -7.87 -16.77
N GLU A 119 3.60 -8.26 -15.51
CA GLU A 119 2.55 -9.20 -15.17
C GLU A 119 1.15 -8.67 -15.49
N LEU A 120 0.90 -7.38 -15.20
CA LEU A 120 -0.39 -6.76 -15.49
C LEU A 120 -0.64 -6.70 -17.00
N ALA A 121 0.37 -6.33 -17.78
CA ALA A 121 0.30 -6.28 -19.23
C ALA A 121 0.02 -7.66 -19.87
N ARG A 122 0.54 -8.75 -19.28
CA ARG A 122 0.31 -10.12 -19.78
C ARG A 122 -1.09 -10.68 -19.46
N ARG A 123 -1.76 -10.18 -18.42
CA ARG A 123 -2.97 -10.81 -17.87
C ARG A 123 -4.28 -10.22 -18.37
N SER A 124 -4.26 -9.05 -19.00
CA SER A 124 -5.48 -8.42 -19.49
C SER A 124 -5.18 -7.54 -20.69
N GLU A 125 -5.77 -7.88 -21.84
CA GLU A 125 -5.83 -7.01 -23.02
C GLU A 125 -6.70 -5.76 -22.77
N GLN A 126 -7.60 -5.82 -21.78
CA GLN A 126 -8.53 -4.75 -21.43
C GLN A 126 -7.90 -3.72 -20.47
N THR A 127 -6.88 -4.12 -19.70
CA THR A 127 -6.04 -3.22 -18.91
C THR A 127 -5.04 -2.54 -19.84
N ARG A 128 -5.52 -1.52 -20.57
CA ARG A 128 -4.64 -0.58 -21.29
C ARG A 128 -3.49 -0.19 -20.38
N SER A 129 -2.27 -0.14 -20.94
CA SER A 129 -1.01 0.09 -20.21
C SER A 129 -1.19 1.08 -19.05
N ILE A 130 -0.83 0.67 -17.83
CA ILE A 130 -0.84 1.58 -16.70
C ILE A 130 0.18 2.70 -16.91
N LEU A 131 -0.15 3.90 -16.44
CA LEU A 131 0.76 5.02 -16.50
C LEU A 131 1.88 4.83 -15.47
N VAL A 132 3.11 4.78 -15.95
CA VAL A 132 4.30 4.60 -15.11
C VAL A 132 5.44 5.50 -15.54
N SER A 133 6.28 5.85 -14.57
CA SER A 133 7.57 6.53 -14.78
C SER A 133 8.72 5.69 -14.22
N PRO A 134 9.94 5.80 -14.77
CA PRO A 134 11.12 5.15 -14.20
C PRO A 134 11.36 5.58 -12.76
N PHE A 135 11.84 4.64 -11.93
CA PHE A 135 12.25 4.92 -10.55
C PHE A 135 13.49 4.05 -10.21
N PRO A 136 14.38 4.47 -9.29
CA PRO A 136 15.55 3.69 -8.92
C PRO A 136 15.21 2.29 -8.35
N ASN A 137 16.22 1.39 -8.29
CA ASN A 137 16.09 0.01 -7.80
C ASN A 137 15.09 -0.86 -8.57
N ASP A 138 15.10 -0.75 -9.91
CA ASP A 138 14.19 -1.45 -10.83
C ASP A 138 12.70 -1.31 -10.46
N LEU A 139 12.36 -0.11 -9.97
CA LEU A 139 11.00 0.25 -9.65
C LEU A 139 10.38 1.08 -10.77
N ARG A 140 9.06 1.19 -10.68
CA ARG A 140 8.22 2.09 -11.45
C ARG A 140 7.39 2.93 -10.50
N LEU A 141 7.29 4.22 -10.80
CA LEU A 141 6.34 5.11 -10.17
C LEU A 141 5.04 5.05 -10.97
N ALA A 142 4.05 4.37 -10.43
CA ALA A 142 2.68 4.33 -10.94
C ALA A 142 1.78 5.33 -10.20
N PHE A 143 0.55 5.47 -10.68
CA PHE A 143 -0.46 6.32 -10.06
C PHE A 143 -1.74 5.54 -9.84
N VAL A 144 -2.40 5.78 -8.72
CA VAL A 144 -3.68 5.16 -8.37
C VAL A 144 -4.73 6.21 -8.10
N LEU A 145 -5.95 5.95 -8.56
CA LEU A 145 -7.14 6.67 -8.15
C LEU A 145 -7.74 5.94 -6.94
N ARG A 146 -7.79 6.60 -5.78
CA ARG A 146 -8.32 6.05 -4.52
C ARG A 146 -9.65 6.73 -4.18
N ARG A 147 -10.74 5.95 -4.13
CA ARG A 147 -12.07 6.45 -3.75
C ARG A 147 -12.72 5.52 -2.74
N GLY A 148 -12.88 6.04 -1.52
CA GLY A 148 -13.35 5.25 -0.39
C GLY A 148 -12.44 4.05 -0.17
N ASP A 149 -13.03 2.86 -0.16
CA ASP A 149 -12.31 1.60 0.07
C ASP A 149 -11.74 0.98 -1.22
N ARG A 150 -11.88 1.63 -2.38
CA ARG A 150 -11.40 1.12 -3.68
C ARG A 150 -10.23 1.93 -4.20
N ALA A 151 -9.25 1.25 -4.77
CA ALA A 151 -8.21 1.86 -5.59
C ALA A 151 -8.06 1.15 -6.94
N ARG A 152 -7.65 1.89 -7.98
CA ARG A 152 -7.23 1.32 -9.26
C ARG A 152 -6.05 2.09 -9.83
N PHE A 153 -5.24 1.43 -10.64
CA PHE A 153 -4.20 2.13 -11.40
C PHE A 153 -4.80 3.06 -12.45
N ILE A 154 -4.14 4.20 -12.64
CA ILE A 154 -4.42 5.13 -13.73
C ILE A 154 -3.75 4.59 -15.00
N ARG A 155 -4.48 4.63 -16.10
CA ARG A 155 -4.01 4.15 -17.40
C ARG A 155 -3.41 5.29 -18.22
N THR A 156 -2.50 4.95 -19.13
CA THR A 156 -1.82 5.93 -19.99
C THR A 156 -2.78 6.74 -20.85
N ASP A 157 -3.88 6.14 -21.32
CA ASP A 157 -4.90 6.80 -22.17
C ASP A 157 -5.76 7.82 -21.42
N GLU A 158 -5.81 7.75 -20.09
CA GLU A 158 -6.64 8.65 -19.28
C GLU A 158 -6.08 10.07 -19.24
N LEU A 159 -4.77 10.27 -19.35
CA LEU A 159 -4.16 11.61 -19.39
C LEU A 159 -4.67 12.43 -20.57
N GLY A 160 -4.73 11.82 -21.75
CA GLY A 160 -5.25 12.46 -22.95
C GLY A 160 -6.74 12.79 -22.82
N THR A 161 -7.50 11.95 -22.11
CA THR A 161 -8.93 12.19 -21.88
C THR A 161 -9.17 13.33 -20.89
N TRP A 162 -8.29 13.50 -19.90
CA TRP A 162 -8.35 14.59 -18.93
C TRP A 162 -7.74 15.90 -19.45
N GLY A 163 -6.95 15.86 -20.53
CA GLY A 163 -6.21 17.04 -21.00
C GLY A 163 -5.08 17.45 -20.04
N VAL A 164 -4.55 16.50 -19.27
CA VAL A 164 -3.57 16.75 -18.19
C VAL A 164 -2.20 16.20 -18.56
N ARG A 165 -1.14 16.98 -18.33
CA ARG A 165 0.23 16.52 -18.55
C ARG A 165 0.69 15.64 -17.40
N HIS A 166 1.63 14.75 -17.69
CA HIS A 166 2.21 13.86 -16.67
C HIS A 166 2.77 14.61 -15.45
N VAL A 167 3.40 15.76 -15.66
CA VAL A 167 3.95 16.59 -14.56
C VAL A 167 2.85 17.10 -13.64
N GLU A 168 1.70 17.52 -14.18
CA GLU A 168 0.57 18.04 -13.39
C GLU A 168 -0.07 16.92 -12.55
N LEU A 169 -0.17 15.72 -13.13
CA LEU A 169 -0.61 14.53 -12.40
C LEU A 169 0.37 14.16 -11.27
N LEU A 170 1.68 14.22 -11.51
CA LEU A 170 2.69 13.96 -10.50
C LEU A 170 2.64 14.99 -9.36
N GLU A 171 2.52 16.27 -9.68
CA GLU A 171 2.39 17.35 -8.70
C GLU A 171 1.15 17.16 -7.83
N ALA A 172 -0.01 16.87 -8.43
CA ALA A 172 -1.23 16.57 -7.68
C ALA A 172 -1.07 15.34 -6.79
N ALA A 173 -0.47 14.26 -7.31
CA ALA A 173 -0.24 13.03 -6.55
C ALA A 173 0.66 13.26 -5.34
N VAL A 174 1.77 14.00 -5.51
CA VAL A 174 2.70 14.33 -4.42
C VAL A 174 2.05 15.29 -3.41
N ALA A 175 1.25 16.26 -3.87
CA ALA A 175 0.51 17.15 -2.98
C ALA A 175 -0.52 16.38 -2.11
N ASN A 176 -1.26 15.45 -2.70
CA ASN A 176 -2.19 14.59 -1.96
C ASN A 176 -1.46 13.67 -0.97
N LEU A 177 -0.33 13.10 -1.39
CA LEU A 177 0.53 12.30 -0.51
C LEU A 177 1.03 13.14 0.68
N ALA A 178 1.46 14.38 0.45
CA ALA A 178 1.91 15.28 1.50
C ALA A 178 0.76 15.60 2.48
N ALA A 179 -0.41 15.94 1.95
CA ALA A 179 -1.61 16.19 2.77
C ALA A 179 -2.00 14.97 3.62
N ALA A 180 -2.01 13.77 3.04
CA ALA A 180 -2.28 12.53 3.75
C ALA A 180 -1.20 12.21 4.80
N SER A 181 0.04 12.61 4.55
CA SER A 181 1.19 12.34 5.44
C SER A 181 1.27 13.27 6.65
N THR A 182 0.43 14.30 6.75
CA THR A 182 0.33 15.15 7.96
C THR A 182 -0.05 14.37 9.22
N LYS A 183 -0.71 13.21 9.06
CA LYS A 183 -1.11 12.31 10.14
C LYS A 183 -0.25 11.05 10.22
N ALA A 184 0.76 10.91 9.35
CA ALA A 184 1.63 9.74 9.37
C ALA A 184 2.49 9.75 10.64
N SER A 185 2.55 8.61 11.33
CA SER A 185 3.42 8.45 12.49
C SER A 185 4.74 7.82 12.06
N PHE A 186 5.82 8.48 12.48
CA PHE A 186 7.18 7.92 12.44
C PHE A 186 7.55 7.59 13.88
N SER A 187 7.63 6.30 14.17
CA SER A 187 7.93 5.80 15.51
C SER A 187 9.38 5.33 15.56
N GLU A 188 10.09 5.73 16.61
CA GLU A 188 11.43 5.25 16.87
C GLU A 188 11.38 3.96 17.71
N VAL A 189 12.06 2.93 17.22
CA VAL A 189 12.24 1.66 17.91
C VAL A 189 13.73 1.53 18.25
N MET A 190 14.04 1.51 19.54
CA MET A 190 15.43 1.34 19.98
C MET A 190 15.87 -0.11 19.82
N THR A 191 16.91 -0.34 19.02
CA THR A 191 17.57 -1.65 18.88
C THR A 191 18.88 -1.66 19.67
N THR A 192 19.53 -2.83 19.74
CA THR A 192 20.87 -2.95 20.34
C THR A 192 21.92 -2.09 19.62
N ASP A 193 21.77 -1.88 18.31
CA ASP A 193 22.74 -1.18 17.47
C ASP A 193 22.37 0.30 17.23
N GLY A 194 21.23 0.76 17.76
CA GLY A 194 20.74 2.13 17.66
C GLY A 194 19.27 2.26 17.19
N PRO A 195 18.81 3.48 16.90
CA PRO A 195 17.41 3.73 16.56
C PRO A 195 17.03 3.23 15.16
N LEU A 196 15.88 2.59 15.07
CA LEU A 196 15.17 2.25 13.82
C LEU A 196 13.89 3.08 13.75
N VAL A 197 13.74 3.93 12.74
CA VAL A 197 12.48 4.64 12.50
C VAL A 197 11.57 3.77 11.65
N VAL A 198 10.30 3.69 12.06
CA VAL A 198 9.26 2.91 11.40
C VAL A 198 8.07 3.80 11.08
N ALA A 199 7.65 3.80 9.81
CA ALA A 199 6.33 4.26 9.40
C ALA A 199 5.51 3.05 8.94
N ARG A 200 4.36 2.88 9.62
CA ARG A 200 3.32 1.88 9.34
C ARG A 200 1.98 2.52 9.63
N SER A 201 1.60 3.46 8.76
CA SER A 201 0.43 4.31 8.96
C SER A 201 -0.88 3.55 8.69
N GLY A 202 -0.80 2.39 8.03
CA GLY A 202 -1.97 1.56 7.69
C GLY A 202 -2.86 2.16 6.60
N ASP A 203 -2.34 3.15 5.86
CA ASP A 203 -3.09 3.89 4.85
C ASP A 203 -2.70 3.54 3.42
N GLY A 204 -1.83 2.55 3.21
CA GLY A 204 -1.36 2.20 1.88
C GLY A 204 -0.29 3.13 1.34
N LEU A 205 0.24 4.10 2.08
CA LEU A 205 1.10 5.16 1.49
C LEU A 205 2.54 5.17 2.00
N ASP A 206 2.91 4.30 2.95
CA ASP A 206 4.20 4.37 3.63
C ASP A 206 5.38 4.29 2.66
N ALA A 207 5.36 3.36 1.70
CA ALA A 207 6.42 3.28 0.70
C ALA A 207 6.46 4.53 -0.21
N ALA A 208 5.31 5.10 -0.54
CA ALA A 208 5.21 6.26 -1.42
C ALA A 208 5.78 7.52 -0.77
N ARG A 209 5.86 7.58 0.57
CA ARG A 209 6.45 8.70 1.33
C ARG A 209 7.92 8.96 0.99
N LEU A 210 8.62 8.01 0.35
CA LEU A 210 9.92 8.24 -0.29
C LEU A 210 9.94 9.43 -1.27
N LEU A 211 8.79 9.77 -1.86
CA LEU A 211 8.66 10.88 -2.82
C LEU A 211 8.53 12.24 -2.14
N LEU A 212 8.34 12.30 -0.83
CA LEU A 212 8.11 13.56 -0.13
C LEU A 212 9.42 14.36 -0.01
N PRO A 213 9.47 15.62 -0.51
CA PRO A 213 10.66 16.46 -0.38
C PRO A 213 11.09 16.69 1.07
N GLY A 214 10.12 16.70 2.00
CA GLY A 214 10.37 16.87 3.43
C GLY A 214 10.80 15.60 4.18
N LEU A 215 10.87 14.44 3.52
CA LEU A 215 11.14 13.17 4.20
C LEU A 215 12.50 13.19 4.92
N HIS A 216 13.54 13.72 4.27
CA HIS A 216 14.87 13.82 4.88
C HIS A 216 14.83 14.61 6.18
N ALA A 217 14.18 15.78 6.19
CA ALA A 217 14.07 16.61 7.39
C ALA A 217 13.32 15.90 8.52
N VAL A 218 12.24 15.18 8.20
CA VAL A 218 11.49 14.38 9.20
C VAL A 218 12.36 13.29 9.79
N LEU A 219 13.01 12.47 8.95
CA LEU A 219 13.84 11.36 9.42
C LEU A 219 15.11 11.84 10.14
N SER A 220 15.67 12.98 9.74
CA SER A 220 16.86 13.56 10.39
C SER A 220 16.62 13.98 11.84
N ASN A 221 15.38 14.30 12.21
CA ASN A 221 15.04 14.58 13.60
C ASN A 221 15.18 13.34 14.51
N HIS A 222 15.22 12.14 13.92
CA HIS A 222 15.35 10.87 14.63
C HIS A 222 16.75 10.24 14.47
N LEU A 223 17.34 10.32 13.28
CA LEU A 223 18.49 9.47 12.89
C LEU A 223 19.77 10.24 12.57
N GLY A 224 19.72 11.57 12.44
CA GLY A 224 20.85 12.37 11.96
C GLY A 224 20.89 12.57 10.44
N GLY A 225 22.10 12.74 9.87
CA GLY A 225 22.28 13.36 8.56
C GLY A 225 22.18 12.44 7.32
N ASP A 226 22.83 11.28 7.33
CA ASP A 226 22.80 10.32 6.21
C ASP A 226 21.85 9.17 6.55
N ILE A 227 20.86 8.92 5.69
CA ILE A 227 19.71 8.09 6.04
C ILE A 227 19.54 6.97 5.03
N ALA A 228 19.54 5.74 5.53
CA ALA A 228 19.24 4.55 4.74
C ALA A 228 17.77 4.18 4.96
N VAL A 229 17.02 4.00 3.87
CA VAL A 229 15.59 3.69 3.90
C VAL A 229 15.29 2.40 3.16
N ALA A 230 14.42 1.57 3.73
CA ALA A 230 13.84 0.39 3.09
C ALA A 230 12.32 0.54 2.93
N VAL A 231 11.79 0.09 1.80
CA VAL A 231 10.35 0.05 1.50
C VAL A 231 9.94 -1.33 0.95
N PRO A 232 9.93 -2.37 1.81
CA PRO A 232 9.75 -3.76 1.36
C PRO A 232 8.39 -4.05 0.73
N HIS A 233 7.37 -3.31 1.16
CA HIS A 233 6.02 -3.37 0.62
C HIS A 233 5.32 -2.02 0.84
N ARG A 234 4.13 -1.89 0.27
CA ARG A 234 3.41 -0.61 0.19
C ARG A 234 3.11 0.07 1.54
N ASP A 235 2.98 -0.71 2.61
CA ASP A 235 2.57 -0.32 3.97
C ASP A 235 3.75 -0.30 4.95
N ALA A 236 4.98 -0.19 4.44
CA ALA A 236 6.16 -0.13 5.28
C ALA A 236 7.20 0.83 4.72
N LEU A 237 7.70 1.69 5.61
CA LEU A 237 8.95 2.41 5.44
C LEU A 237 9.76 2.28 6.73
N TYR A 238 11.02 1.87 6.57
CA TYR A 238 11.97 1.75 7.66
C TYR A 238 13.18 2.60 7.37
N ALA A 239 13.72 3.28 8.38
CA ALA A 239 14.90 4.11 8.22
C ALA A 239 15.90 3.92 9.37
N VAL A 240 17.19 3.98 9.04
CA VAL A 240 18.31 3.97 9.99
C VAL A 240 19.36 4.99 9.56
N ASP A 241 20.29 5.30 10.46
CA ASP A 241 21.52 6.03 10.11
C ASP A 241 22.34 5.20 9.10
N ALA A 242 22.58 5.75 7.92
CA ALA A 242 23.30 5.08 6.83
C ALA A 242 24.80 4.87 7.15
N SER A 243 25.36 5.63 8.09
CA SER A 243 26.74 5.46 8.54
C SER A 243 26.91 4.28 9.51
N ASN A 244 25.83 3.82 10.13
CA ASN A 244 25.82 2.69 11.06
C ASN A 244 25.67 1.37 10.29
N THR A 245 26.82 0.77 9.97
CA THR A 245 26.89 -0.48 9.17
C THR A 245 26.09 -1.65 9.80
N PRO A 246 26.20 -1.94 11.12
CA PRO A 246 25.34 -2.93 11.77
C PRO A 246 23.84 -2.69 11.56
N LEU A 247 23.36 -1.46 11.76
CA LEU A 247 21.96 -1.11 11.54
C LEU A 247 21.54 -1.26 10.07
N VAL A 248 22.39 -0.89 9.12
CA VAL A 248 22.11 -1.07 7.69
C VAL A 248 21.94 -2.55 7.34
N HIS A 249 22.76 -3.44 7.93
CA HIS A 249 22.58 -4.89 7.76
C HIS A 249 21.28 -5.40 8.43
N GLN A 250 20.93 -4.89 9.61
CA GLN A 250 19.65 -5.22 10.25
C GLN A 250 18.46 -4.76 9.40
N LEU A 251 18.52 -3.53 8.88
CA LEU A 251 17.49 -2.94 8.01
C LEU A 251 17.25 -3.81 6.77
N ARG A 252 18.32 -4.26 6.11
CA ARG A 252 18.21 -5.18 4.97
C ARG A 252 17.51 -6.49 5.34
N ARG A 253 17.96 -7.17 6.41
CA ARG A 253 17.32 -8.42 6.85
C ARG A 253 15.83 -8.22 7.14
N LYS A 254 15.49 -7.12 7.81
CA LYS A 254 14.10 -6.75 8.07
C LYS A 254 13.32 -6.51 6.79
N ALA A 255 13.89 -5.82 5.81
CA ALA A 255 13.27 -5.58 4.52
C ALA A 255 13.02 -6.89 3.77
N GLU A 256 13.99 -7.80 3.75
CA GLU A 256 13.84 -9.14 3.15
C GLU A 256 12.74 -9.95 3.85
N ASP A 257 12.72 -9.96 5.19
CA ASP A 257 11.73 -10.70 5.97
C ASP A 257 10.30 -10.18 5.77
N ASP A 258 10.14 -8.85 5.80
CA ASP A 258 8.85 -8.21 5.57
C ASP A 258 8.41 -8.38 4.11
N ALA A 259 9.31 -8.20 3.14
CA ALA A 259 9.01 -8.46 1.72
C ALA A 259 8.57 -9.92 1.52
N ARG A 260 9.25 -10.91 2.11
CA ARG A 260 8.86 -12.33 1.99
C ARG A 260 7.46 -12.65 2.48
N ARG A 261 6.96 -11.91 3.47
CA ARG A 261 5.60 -12.08 4.01
C ARG A 261 4.58 -11.17 3.32
N ALA A 262 5.04 -10.23 2.50
CA ALA A 262 4.20 -9.17 2.00
C ALA A 262 3.48 -9.53 0.69
N PRO A 263 2.26 -8.99 0.53
CA PRO A 263 1.40 -9.19 -0.63
C PRO A 263 1.81 -8.46 -1.91
N HIS A 264 2.32 -7.26 -1.66
CA HIS A 264 2.60 -6.21 -2.61
C HIS A 264 4.05 -5.82 -2.38
N ARG A 265 4.94 -6.78 -2.67
CA ARG A 265 6.38 -6.57 -2.54
C ARG A 265 6.80 -5.45 -3.48
N ILE A 266 7.63 -4.56 -2.98
CA ILE A 266 8.18 -3.46 -3.77
C ILE A 266 9.64 -3.76 -4.05
N THR A 267 10.52 -3.66 -3.05
CA THR A 267 11.94 -4.00 -3.21
C THR A 267 12.60 -4.31 -1.87
N THR A 268 13.62 -5.17 -1.89
CA THR A 268 14.53 -5.36 -0.74
C THR A 268 15.74 -4.43 -0.79
N ASP A 269 15.91 -3.70 -1.90
CA ASP A 269 16.99 -2.75 -2.06
C ASP A 269 16.76 -1.51 -1.21
N LEU A 270 17.86 -0.93 -0.76
CA LEU A 270 17.84 0.24 0.10
C LEU A 270 18.01 1.51 -0.72
N PHE A 271 17.49 2.60 -0.16
CA PHE A 271 17.65 3.96 -0.68
C PHE A 271 18.49 4.78 0.28
N ARG A 272 19.36 5.63 -0.26
CA ARG A 272 19.93 6.75 0.49
C ARG A 272 19.02 7.96 0.30
N VAL A 273 18.59 8.54 1.41
CA VAL A 273 17.77 9.76 1.44
C VAL A 273 18.61 10.90 2.00
N GLY A 274 18.85 11.92 1.18
CA GLY A 274 19.49 13.19 1.56
C GLY A 274 18.56 14.38 1.30
N LYS A 275 19.02 15.59 1.67
CA LYS A 275 18.23 16.84 1.56
C LYS A 275 17.62 17.10 0.17
N SER A 276 18.30 16.68 -0.89
CA SER A 276 17.88 16.90 -2.28
C SER A 276 18.11 15.68 -3.18
N ARG A 277 18.44 14.53 -2.60
CA ARG A 277 18.84 13.34 -3.35
C ARG A 277 18.14 12.11 -2.78
N LEU A 278 17.52 11.35 -3.67
CA LEU A 278 17.09 9.98 -3.43
C LEU A 278 17.85 9.11 -4.43
N GLU A 279 18.60 8.13 -3.93
CA GLU A 279 19.39 7.25 -4.78
C GLU A 279 19.46 5.82 -4.25
N PRO A 280 19.78 4.83 -5.09
CA PRO A 280 20.15 3.50 -4.64
C PRO A 280 21.29 3.54 -3.61
N LEU A 281 21.11 2.86 -2.48
CA LEU A 281 22.20 2.65 -1.54
C LEU A 281 22.98 1.39 -1.95
N ALA A 282 24.09 1.58 -2.65
CA ALA A 282 25.03 0.50 -2.94
C ALA A 282 25.73 0.07 -1.63
N ILE A 283 25.43 -1.12 -1.15
CA ILE A 283 26.15 -1.72 -0.03
C ILE A 283 27.25 -2.58 -0.64
N ARG A 284 28.50 -2.20 -0.43
CA ARG A 284 29.65 -3.04 -0.80
C ARG A 284 29.53 -4.34 -0.01
N ALA A 285 29.63 -5.47 -0.69
CA ALA A 285 29.76 -6.76 -0.02
C ALA A 285 31.04 -6.70 0.84
N SER A 286 30.86 -6.82 2.16
CA SER A 286 31.93 -7.06 3.12
C SER A 286 32.37 -8.50 3.05
#